data_AF-A0A963Q7V2-F1
#
_entry.id   AF-A0A963Q7V2-F1
#
_cell.length_a   1.000
_cell.length_b   1.000
_cell.length_c   1.000
_cell.angle_alpha   90.00
_cell.angle_beta   90.00
_cell.angle_gamma   90.00
#
_symmetry.space_group_name_H-M   'P 1'
#
loop_
_entity.id
_entity.type
_entity.pdbx_description
1 polymer ?
#
loop_
_entity_poly.entity_id
_entity_poly.type
_entity_poly.pdbx_seq_one_letter_code
_entity_poly.pdbx_strand_id
1 'polypeptide(L)'
;LVGRALSFREQLFEVAVREQAGALQLTADVAPVREADADLWDALVLGVRDYIGKNGFPGAILGLSGGIDSALVLAIAVDALGADKVRTVMMPSPYTADISWVDARDMASRLGVRYDEISIVPQFEAFRTALASEFAGLAEDATEENIQARIRGT
;
A
#
# COMPACT_ATOMS: atom_id res chain seq x y z
N LEU A 1 -34.89 -5.56 7.21
CA LEU A 1 -33.59 -6.09 7.66
C LEU A 1 -33.70 -6.30 9.17
N VAL A 2 -33.39 -7.49 9.68
CA VAL A 2 -33.52 -7.81 11.13
C VAL A 2 -32.26 -7.43 11.91
N GLY A 3 -31.11 -7.33 11.23
CA GLY A 3 -29.81 -7.05 11.81
C GLY A 3 -28.73 -6.81 10.75
N ARG A 4 -27.64 -6.14 11.12
CA ARG A 4 -26.43 -5.96 10.29
C ARG A 4 -25.20 -5.88 11.19
N ALA A 5 -24.24 -6.79 10.97
CA ALA A 5 -22.95 -6.76 11.62
C ALA A 5 -22.03 -5.67 11.02
N LEU A 6 -20.98 -5.30 11.75
CA LEU A 6 -19.93 -4.40 11.23
C LEU A 6 -19.13 -5.07 10.10
N SER A 7 -18.91 -4.37 9.00
CA SER A 7 -18.04 -4.84 7.91
C SER A 7 -16.58 -4.97 8.38
N PHE A 8 -15.84 -5.94 7.83
CA PHE A 8 -14.39 -6.13 8.01
C PHE A 8 -13.90 -6.31 9.46
N ARG A 9 -14.81 -6.71 10.36
CA ARG A 9 -14.50 -7.00 11.77
C ARG A 9 -14.90 -8.44 12.08
N GLU A 10 -13.94 -9.20 12.62
CA GLU A 10 -14.27 -10.48 13.24
C GLU A 10 -15.09 -10.21 14.49
N GLN A 11 -16.33 -10.72 14.52
CA GLN A 11 -17.24 -10.53 15.64
C GLN A 11 -18.26 -11.67 15.68
N LEU A 12 -18.79 -11.92 16.89
CA LEU A 12 -20.03 -12.66 17.05
C LEU A 12 -21.20 -11.71 16.82
N PHE A 13 -22.21 -12.17 16.07
CA PHE A 13 -23.40 -11.39 15.77
C PHE A 13 -24.63 -12.14 16.29
N GLU A 14 -25.31 -11.56 17.27
CA GLU A 14 -26.43 -12.20 17.96
C GLU A 14 -27.78 -11.73 17.39
N VAL A 15 -28.72 -12.68 17.29
CA VAL A 15 -30.10 -12.41 16.91
C VAL A 15 -31.02 -12.99 17.98
N ALA A 16 -31.73 -12.13 18.68
CA ALA A 16 -32.73 -12.55 19.66
C ALA A 16 -34.01 -12.98 18.94
N VAL A 17 -34.53 -14.16 19.30
CA VAL A 17 -35.79 -14.70 18.77
C VAL A 17 -36.76 -14.87 19.93
N ARG A 18 -37.98 -14.34 19.77
CA ARG A 18 -39.07 -14.49 20.73
C ARG A 18 -40.33 -14.93 20.01
N GLU A 19 -41.06 -15.88 20.56
CA GLU A 19 -42.38 -16.25 20.06
C GLU A 19 -43.46 -15.48 20.83
N GLN A 20 -44.35 -14.80 20.11
CA GLN A 20 -45.52 -14.11 20.66
C GLN A 20 -46.75 -14.35 19.77
N ALA A 21 -47.84 -14.83 20.39
CA ALA A 21 -49.13 -15.06 19.73
C ALA A 21 -49.05 -15.92 18.44
N GLY A 22 -48.15 -16.92 18.42
CA GLY A 22 -47.94 -17.80 17.26
C GLY A 22 -47.08 -17.19 16.15
N ALA A 23 -46.44 -16.03 16.39
CA ALA A 23 -45.50 -15.39 15.49
C ALA A 23 -44.10 -15.28 16.10
N LEU A 24 -43.07 -15.39 15.25
CA LEU A 24 -41.67 -15.15 15.64
C LEU A 24 -41.30 -13.68 15.47
N GLN A 25 -40.85 -13.05 16.55
CA GLN A 25 -40.23 -11.74 16.55
C GLN A 25 -38.71 -11.90 16.64
N LEU A 26 -37.99 -11.34 15.66
CA LEU A 26 -36.54 -11.30 15.66
C LEU A 26 -36.03 -9.89 15.92
N THR A 27 -34.94 -9.76 16.68
CA THR A 27 -34.32 -8.46 16.98
C THR A 27 -32.81 -8.62 17.01
N ALA A 28 -32.08 -7.75 16.32
CA ALA A 28 -30.63 -7.71 16.34
C ALA A 28 -30.13 -6.27 16.09
N ASP A 29 -28.86 -6.03 16.39
CA ASP A 29 -28.22 -4.75 16.13
C ASP A 29 -28.07 -4.51 14.64
N VAL A 30 -28.20 -3.24 14.24
CA VAL A 30 -28.02 -2.80 12.86
C VAL A 30 -26.89 -1.78 12.84
N ALA A 31 -25.69 -2.21 12.46
CA ALA A 31 -24.58 -1.31 12.18
C ALA A 31 -25.00 -0.23 11.17
N PRO A 32 -24.44 0.99 11.19
CA PRO A 32 -24.78 2.03 10.22
C PRO A 32 -24.39 1.65 8.78
N VAL A 33 -25.04 2.27 7.79
CA VAL A 33 -24.59 2.16 6.39
C VAL A 33 -23.28 2.92 6.29
N ARG A 34 -22.30 2.37 5.57
CA ARG A 34 -21.02 3.03 5.32
C ARG A 34 -20.94 3.52 3.88
N GLU A 35 -20.13 4.54 3.68
CA GLU A 35 -19.76 5.01 2.35
C GLU A 35 -18.88 3.98 1.66
N ALA A 36 -18.97 3.90 0.33
CA ALA A 36 -18.23 2.91 -0.46
C ALA A 36 -16.71 3.02 -0.25
N ASP A 37 -16.17 4.23 -0.13
CA ASP A 37 -14.74 4.47 0.06
C ASP A 37 -14.26 4.00 1.44
N ALA A 38 -15.09 4.12 2.47
CA ALA A 38 -14.78 3.64 3.81
C ALA A 38 -14.74 2.10 3.87
N ASP A 39 -15.67 1.44 3.17
CA ASP A 39 -15.65 -0.01 3.04
C ASP A 39 -14.48 -0.49 2.15
N LEU A 40 -14.13 0.25 1.09
CA LEU A 40 -12.98 -0.06 0.26
C LEU A 40 -11.66 0.06 1.04
N TRP A 41 -11.50 1.11 1.85
CA TRP A 41 -10.33 1.30 2.70
C TRP A 41 -10.15 0.11 3.65
N ASP A 42 -11.19 -0.24 4.41
CA ASP A 42 -11.12 -1.34 5.36
C ASP A 42 -10.90 -2.70 4.68
N ALA A 43 -11.44 -2.91 3.48
CA ALA A 43 -11.16 -4.10 2.68
C ALA A 43 -9.68 -4.21 2.32
N LEU A 44 -9.06 -3.11 1.86
CA LEU A 44 -7.63 -3.06 1.51
C LEU A 44 -6.75 -3.26 2.74
N VAL A 45 -7.06 -2.58 3.86
CA VAL A 45 -6.35 -2.72 5.13
C VAL A 45 -6.43 -4.15 5.66
N LEU A 46 -7.63 -4.75 5.69
CA LEU A 46 -7.82 -6.13 6.11
C LEU A 46 -7.05 -7.09 5.20
N GLY A 47 -7.12 -6.89 3.89
CA GLY A 47 -6.41 -7.71 2.90
C GLY A 47 -4.89 -7.73 3.14
N VAL A 48 -4.27 -6.56 3.32
CA VAL A 48 -2.83 -6.46 3.62
C VAL A 48 -2.50 -7.08 4.97
N ARG A 49 -3.27 -6.76 6.02
CA ARG A 49 -3.06 -7.29 7.37
C ARG A 49 -3.09 -8.81 7.39
N ASP A 50 -4.11 -9.38 6.78
CA ASP A 50 -4.30 -10.83 6.73
C ASP A 50 -3.26 -11.51 5.84
N TYR A 51 -2.93 -10.94 4.68
CA TYR A 51 -1.93 -11.52 3.80
C TYR A 51 -0.57 -11.60 4.49
N ILE A 52 -0.12 -10.50 5.11
CA ILE A 52 1.16 -10.45 5.83
C ILE A 52 1.12 -11.35 7.06
N GLY A 53 0.07 -11.26 7.87
CA GLY A 53 -0.07 -12.03 9.11
C GLY A 53 -0.18 -13.54 8.87
N LYS A 54 -1.07 -13.98 7.96
CA LYS A 54 -1.32 -15.40 7.70
C LYS A 54 -0.14 -16.10 7.03
N ASN A 55 0.67 -15.37 6.27
CA ASN A 55 1.90 -15.89 5.68
C ASN A 55 3.14 -15.70 6.55
N GLY A 56 3.02 -15.10 7.75
CA GLY A 56 4.12 -14.98 8.71
C GLY A 56 5.21 -14.00 8.31
N PHE A 57 4.92 -13.03 7.44
CA PHE A 57 5.87 -11.98 7.09
C PHE A 57 6.09 -11.02 8.28
N PRO A 58 7.33 -10.60 8.56
CA PRO A 58 7.63 -9.75 9.71
C PRO A 58 7.20 -8.28 9.52
N GLY A 59 6.93 -7.86 8.28
CA GLY A 59 6.60 -6.49 7.91
C GLY A 59 6.58 -6.30 6.39
N ALA A 60 6.61 -5.04 5.94
CA ALA A 60 6.59 -4.67 4.54
C ALA A 60 7.67 -3.64 4.20
N ILE A 61 8.17 -3.71 2.96
CA ILE A 61 9.08 -2.72 2.36
C ILE A 61 8.38 -2.13 1.14
N LEU A 62 8.44 -0.81 1.00
CA LEU A 62 7.78 -0.08 -0.09
C LEU A 62 8.77 0.88 -0.76
N GLY A 63 8.75 0.90 -2.09
CA GLY A 63 9.36 1.99 -2.86
C GLY A 63 8.46 3.22 -2.80
N LEU A 64 8.98 4.36 -2.33
CA LEU A 64 8.26 5.64 -2.39
C LEU A 64 8.77 6.46 -3.58
N SER A 65 7.86 6.85 -4.47
CA SER A 65 8.18 7.67 -5.65
C SER A 65 7.85 9.15 -5.45
N GLY A 66 7.15 9.50 -4.37
CA GLY A 66 6.53 10.83 -4.20
C GLY A 66 5.17 10.97 -4.90
N GLY A 67 4.72 9.95 -5.63
CA GLY A 67 3.40 9.92 -6.26
C GLY A 67 2.29 9.38 -5.35
N ILE A 68 1.05 9.74 -5.67
CA ILE A 68 -0.16 9.39 -4.91
C ILE A 68 -0.36 7.89 -4.72
N ASP A 69 0.02 7.07 -5.70
CA ASP A 69 -0.17 5.61 -5.62
C ASP A 69 0.68 5.01 -4.51
N SER A 70 1.98 5.35 -4.47
CA SER A 70 2.89 4.88 -3.41
C SER A 70 2.52 5.44 -2.03
N ALA A 71 1.99 6.67 -2.00
CA ALA A 71 1.47 7.29 -0.80
C ALA A 71 0.26 6.53 -0.23
N LEU A 72 -0.70 6.19 -1.08
CA LEU A 72 -1.88 5.42 -0.70
C LEU A 72 -1.49 4.04 -0.15
N VAL A 73 -0.59 3.33 -0.84
CA VAL A 73 -0.09 2.02 -0.39
C VAL A 73 0.62 2.12 0.96
N LEU A 74 1.41 3.18 1.18
CA LEU A 74 2.06 3.40 2.47
C LEU A 74 1.04 3.60 3.59
N ALA A 75 0.02 4.43 3.37
CA ALA A 75 -1.01 4.69 4.38
C ALA A 75 -1.78 3.40 4.73
N ILE A 76 -2.16 2.60 3.73
CA ILE A 76 -2.80 1.29 3.93
C ILE A 76 -1.88 0.35 4.71
N ALA A 77 -0.59 0.29 4.36
CA ALA A 77 0.36 -0.61 5.03
C ALA A 77 0.56 -0.24 6.52
N VAL A 78 0.60 1.06 6.83
CA VAL A 78 0.70 1.55 8.21
C VAL A 78 -0.55 1.20 9.01
N ASP A 79 -1.75 1.42 8.46
CA ASP A 79 -3.01 1.03 9.12
C ASP A 79 -3.16 -0.49 9.29
N ALA A 80 -2.62 -1.26 8.34
CA ALA A 80 -2.67 -2.71 8.38
C ALA A 80 -1.70 -3.30 9.41
N LEU A 81 -0.46 -2.80 9.47
CA LEU A 81 0.66 -3.47 10.14
C LEU A 81 1.25 -2.71 11.34
N GLY A 82 1.03 -1.40 11.41
CA GLY A 82 1.78 -0.50 12.30
C GLY A 82 3.06 0.03 11.66
N ALA A 83 3.43 1.27 11.99
CA ALA A 83 4.58 1.96 11.40
C ALA A 83 5.93 1.27 11.69
N ASP A 84 6.04 0.56 12.82
CA ASP A 84 7.23 -0.20 13.23
C ASP A 84 7.53 -1.39 12.31
N LYS A 85 6.52 -1.86 11.56
CA LYS A 85 6.65 -2.98 10.60
C LYS A 85 6.73 -2.52 9.16
N VAL A 86 6.78 -1.21 8.91
CA VAL A 86 6.83 -0.65 7.55
C VAL A 86 8.14 0.11 7.36
N ARG A 87 8.84 -0.22 6.28
CA ARG A 87 10.03 0.50 5.82
C ARG A 87 9.78 1.04 4.42
N THR A 88 10.27 2.25 4.17
CA THR A 88 10.17 2.92 2.88
C THR A 88 11.55 3.19 2.32
N VAL A 89 11.68 3.08 1.00
CA VAL A 89 12.93 3.34 0.28
C VAL A 89 12.64 4.26 -0.89
N MET A 90 13.31 5.41 -0.92
CA MET A 90 13.33 6.30 -2.08
C MET A 90 14.57 5.99 -2.93
N MET A 91 14.37 5.84 -4.24
CA MET A 91 15.42 5.41 -5.17
C MET A 91 15.61 6.42 -6.30
N PRO A 92 16.29 7.55 -6.02
CA PRO A 92 16.44 8.64 -6.97
C PRO A 92 17.37 8.26 -8.12
N SER A 93 16.99 8.72 -9.31
CA SER A 93 17.77 8.69 -10.55
C SER A 93 18.12 10.11 -10.99
N PRO A 94 18.95 10.29 -12.04
CA PRO A 94 19.29 11.63 -12.54
C PRO A 94 18.09 12.46 -12.98
N TYR A 95 16.96 11.81 -13.29
CA TYR A 95 15.73 12.44 -13.78
C TYR A 95 14.69 12.67 -12.66
N THR A 96 15.03 12.34 -11.40
CA THR A 96 14.08 12.50 -10.29
C THR A 96 13.95 13.96 -9.90
N ALA A 97 12.72 14.49 -9.91
CA ALA A 97 12.45 15.88 -9.55
C ALA A 97 12.62 16.12 -8.04
N ASP A 98 13.16 17.31 -7.70
CA ASP A 98 13.37 17.77 -6.32
C ASP A 98 12.07 17.95 -5.51
N ILE A 99 10.88 17.78 -6.09
CA ILE A 99 9.63 17.78 -5.31
C ILE A 99 9.28 16.37 -4.84
N SER A 100 9.53 15.36 -5.68
CA SER A 100 9.17 13.97 -5.41
C SER A 100 9.86 13.39 -4.17
N TRP A 101 11.13 13.75 -3.95
CA TRP A 101 11.87 13.31 -2.76
C TRP A 101 11.41 14.00 -1.46
N VAL A 102 10.95 15.26 -1.52
CA VAL A 102 10.49 16.04 -0.38
C VAL A 102 9.17 15.46 0.07
N ASP A 103 8.26 15.20 -0.86
CA ASP A 103 6.94 14.64 -0.58
C ASP A 103 7.05 13.22 0.00
N ALA A 104 7.93 12.38 -0.57
CA ALA A 104 8.17 11.03 -0.05
C ALA A 104 8.71 11.06 1.40
N ARG A 105 9.67 11.96 1.66
CA ARG A 105 10.29 12.11 2.98
C ARG A 105 9.32 12.69 4.01
N ASP A 106 8.54 13.71 3.63
CA ASP A 106 7.52 14.32 4.47
C ASP A 106 6.46 13.30 4.88
N MET A 107 5.92 12.55 3.91
CA MET A 107 4.93 11.52 4.21
C MET A 107 5.48 10.43 5.14
N ALA A 108 6.69 9.92 4.89
CA ALA A 108 7.31 8.94 5.75
C ALA A 108 7.50 9.47 7.19
N SER A 109 7.89 10.74 7.32
CA SER A 109 8.00 11.42 8.61
C SER A 109 6.66 11.55 9.32
N ARG A 110 5.59 11.93 8.61
CA ARG A 110 4.24 12.09 9.18
C ARG A 110 3.67 10.78 9.69
N LEU A 111 3.95 9.68 8.99
CA LEU A 111 3.48 8.33 9.36
C LEU A 111 4.44 7.59 10.31
N GLY A 112 5.58 8.19 10.64
CA GLY A 112 6.54 7.63 11.60
C GLY A 112 7.21 6.34 11.13
N VAL A 113 7.33 6.14 9.81
CA VAL A 113 7.97 4.94 9.24
C VAL A 113 9.46 5.18 8.99
N ARG A 114 10.24 4.09 8.99
CA ARG A 114 11.64 4.16 8.58
C ARG A 114 11.73 4.55 7.10
N TYR A 115 12.62 5.49 6.79
CA TYR A 115 12.87 5.99 5.45
C TYR A 115 14.36 5.94 5.13
N ASP A 116 14.72 5.34 4.00
CA ASP A 116 16.09 5.31 3.47
C ASP A 116 16.12 5.82 2.03
N GLU A 117 17.22 6.45 1.62
CA GLU A 117 17.45 6.92 0.26
C GLU A 117 18.61 6.14 -0.36
N ILE A 118 18.40 5.51 -1.52
CA ILE A 118 19.40 4.70 -2.22
C ILE A 118 19.44 5.11 -3.69
N SER A 119 20.48 5.84 -4.09
CA SER A 119 20.65 6.25 -5.49
C SER A 119 20.84 5.05 -6.42
N ILE A 120 20.17 5.09 -7.58
CA ILE A 120 20.31 4.07 -8.64
C ILE A 120 21.28 4.48 -9.74
N VAL A 121 21.91 5.66 -9.63
CA VAL A 121 22.78 6.23 -10.67
C VAL A 121 23.93 5.28 -11.05
N PRO A 122 24.68 4.68 -10.09
CA PRO A 122 25.79 3.80 -10.45
C PRO A 122 25.36 2.58 -11.26
N GLN A 123 24.23 1.98 -10.91
CA GLN A 123 23.67 0.80 -11.58
C GLN A 123 23.13 1.18 -12.96
N PHE A 124 22.47 2.32 -13.07
CA PHE A 124 21.94 2.82 -14.34
C PHE A 124 23.06 3.10 -15.34
N GLU A 125 24.13 3.77 -14.91
CA GLU A 125 25.30 4.04 -15.76
C GLU A 125 26.05 2.75 -16.16
N ALA A 126 26.09 1.75 -15.28
CA ALA A 126 26.65 0.44 -15.60
C ALA A 126 25.86 -0.25 -16.73
N PHE A 127 24.52 -0.25 -16.67
CA PHE A 127 23.68 -0.78 -17.74
C PHE A 127 23.83 0.03 -19.04
N ARG A 128 23.85 1.37 -18.96
CA ARG A 128 24.04 2.23 -20.13
C ARG A 128 25.38 1.95 -20.81
N THR A 129 26.44 1.76 -20.03
CA THR A 129 27.77 1.42 -20.56
C THR A 129 27.77 0.05 -21.24
N ALA A 130 27.14 -0.95 -20.61
CA ALA A 130 27.08 -2.31 -21.17
C ALA A 130 26.30 -2.39 -22.48
N LEU A 131 25.28 -1.54 -22.67
CA LEU A 131 24.41 -1.51 -23.85
C LEU A 131 24.86 -0.48 -24.91
N ALA A 132 25.90 0.31 -24.63
CA ALA A 132 26.28 1.46 -25.44
C ALA A 132 26.56 1.12 -26.92
N SER A 133 27.15 -0.04 -27.21
CA SER A 133 27.43 -0.47 -28.58
C SER A 133 26.17 -0.85 -29.35
N GLU A 134 25.22 -1.50 -28.68
CA GLU A 134 23.96 -1.95 -29.29
C GLU A 134 22.99 -0.79 -29.52
N PHE A 135 23.03 0.22 -28.64
CA PHE A 135 22.13 1.40 -28.71
C PHE A 135 22.76 2.58 -29.44
N ALA A 136 23.96 2.42 -30.02
CA ALA A 136 24.67 3.50 -30.70
C ALA A 136 23.83 4.10 -31.85
N GLY A 137 23.54 5.39 -31.75
CA GLY A 137 22.77 6.14 -32.76
C GLY A 137 21.25 6.02 -32.64
N LEU A 138 20.74 5.29 -31.64
CA LEU A 138 19.32 5.28 -31.28
C LEU A 138 19.01 6.45 -30.33
N ALA A 139 17.78 6.94 -30.38
CA ALA A 139 17.28 7.90 -29.40
C ALA A 139 16.88 7.15 -28.12
N GLU A 140 17.04 7.81 -26.97
CA GLU A 140 16.48 7.29 -25.72
C GLU A 140 14.95 7.18 -25.83
N ASP A 141 14.41 6.08 -25.34
CA ASP A 141 12.98 5.80 -25.32
C ASP A 141 12.56 5.12 -24.01
N ALA A 142 11.43 4.42 -24.02
CA ALA A 142 10.95 3.69 -22.85
C ALA A 142 11.94 2.63 -22.35
N THR A 143 12.94 2.24 -23.14
CA THR A 143 13.96 1.27 -22.77
C THR A 143 14.79 1.78 -21.59
N GLU A 144 15.31 3.00 -21.65
CA GLU A 144 16.11 3.61 -20.58
C GLU A 144 15.29 3.83 -19.30
N GLU A 145 14.04 4.26 -19.43
CA GLU A 145 13.12 4.40 -18.29
C GLU A 145 12.84 3.05 -17.62
N ASN A 146 12.62 2.00 -18.42
CA ASN A 146 12.35 0.66 -17.92
C ASN A 146 13.59 0.04 -17.25
N ILE A 147 14.82 0.37 -17.66
CA ILE A 147 16.04 -0.04 -16.95
C ILE A 147 16.01 0.53 -15.52
N GLN A 148 15.67 1.80 -15.35
CA GLN A 148 15.57 2.41 -14.01
C GLN A 148 14.53 1.70 -13.14
N ALA A 149 13.35 1.38 -13.68
CA ALA A 149 12.31 0.63 -12.97
C ALA A 149 12.79 -0.77 -12.53
N ARG A 150 13.54 -1.48 -13.39
CA ARG A 150 14.08 -2.81 -13.09
C ARG A 150 15.18 -2.78 -12.03
N ILE A 151 16.05 -1.77 -12.06
CA ILE A 151 17.07 -1.58 -11.01
C ILE A 151 16.40 -1.42 -9.65
N ARG A 152 15.31 -0.64 -9.57
CA ARG A 152 14.57 -0.43 -8.31
C ARG A 152 13.92 -1.71 -7.76
N GLY A 153 13.65 -2.70 -8.61
CA GLY A 153 13.01 -3.96 -8.21
C GLY A 153 13.98 -5.10 -7.87
N THR A 154 15.29 -4.90 -7.99
CA THR A 154 16.34 -5.92 -7.77
C THR A 154 16.87 -5.86 -6.34
#